data_AF-A0A0M8QCE3-F1
#
_entry.id   AF-A0A0M8QCE3-F1
#
_cell.length_a   1.000
_cell.length_b   1.000
_cell.length_c   1.000
_cell.angle_alpha   90.00
_cell.angle_beta   90.00
_cell.angle_gamma   90.00
#
_symmetry.space_group_name_H-M   'P 1'
#
loop_
_entity.id
_entity.type
_entity.pdbx_description
1 polymer ?
#
loop_
_entity_poly.entity_id
_entity_poly.type
_entity_poly.pdbx_seq_one_letter_code
_entity_poly.pdbx_strand_id
1 'polypeptide(L)'
;MGIFGRKDNETATATTGSAVNPDLAALTGEYTIDPAHSTFGFVARHAMVTNVKGSFQDFTGTLHLDGADPSRSTATIDVVMDSIETGNADRDGHLKSADFFKTDEFPTMTFRTTKAEALGGDDYRVTGDLTILGTTKQLSIDLEFNGAAKDPFGNERVGFEGKAEILRSEWGLTWNAALETGGVLVSDKIKLNFDISAIKQA
;
A
#
# COMPACT_ATOMS: atom_id res chain seq x y z
N MET A 1 -64.66 -15.76 12.25
CA MET A 1 -63.66 -15.30 13.26
C MET A 1 -62.37 -16.08 13.05
N GLY A 2 -61.23 -15.38 12.99
CA GLY A 2 -59.85 -15.91 12.89
C GLY A 2 -59.48 -16.34 11.46
N ILE A 3 -58.78 -15.58 10.60
CA ILE A 3 -57.51 -14.82 10.72
C ILE A 3 -56.35 -15.70 11.16
N PHE A 4 -55.65 -16.30 10.19
CA PHE A 4 -54.23 -16.65 10.31
C PHE A 4 -53.50 -16.13 9.07
N GLY A 5 -52.94 -14.93 9.21
CA GLY A 5 -51.98 -14.38 8.26
C GLY A 5 -50.61 -15.04 8.47
N ARG A 6 -50.06 -15.61 7.41
CA ARG A 6 -48.61 -15.85 7.32
C ARG A 6 -47.94 -14.47 7.21
N LYS A 7 -47.19 -14.09 8.23
CA LYS A 7 -46.16 -13.06 8.10
C LYS A 7 -44.92 -13.76 7.55
N ASP A 8 -44.61 -13.49 6.29
CA ASP A 8 -43.28 -13.74 5.75
C ASP A 8 -42.35 -12.75 6.45
N ASN A 9 -41.61 -13.24 7.45
CA ASN A 9 -40.57 -12.45 8.12
C ASN A 9 -39.25 -12.78 7.40
N GLU A 10 -39.11 -12.21 6.21
CA GLU A 10 -37.84 -12.18 5.49
C GLU A 10 -36.93 -11.24 6.29
N THR A 11 -36.14 -11.84 7.17
CA THR A 11 -35.15 -11.11 7.96
C THR A 11 -34.04 -10.76 6.99
N ALA A 12 -34.07 -9.54 6.46
CA ALA A 12 -32.95 -8.97 5.74
C ALA A 12 -31.73 -9.04 6.66
N THR A 13 -30.79 -9.92 6.32
CA THR A 13 -29.45 -9.93 6.90
C THR A 13 -28.81 -8.59 6.56
N ALA A 14 -28.86 -7.66 7.51
CA ALA A 14 -27.98 -6.51 7.51
C ALA A 14 -26.55 -7.07 7.47
N THR A 15 -25.82 -6.76 6.40
CA THR A 15 -24.36 -6.92 6.36
C THR A 15 -23.79 -6.04 7.47
N THR A 16 -23.61 -6.60 8.65
CA THR A 16 -22.80 -6.01 9.70
C THR A 16 -21.41 -5.83 9.10
N GLY A 17 -21.01 -4.57 8.87
CA GLY A 17 -19.63 -4.26 8.55
C GLY A 17 -18.72 -4.93 9.58
N SER A 18 -17.60 -5.48 9.13
CA SER A 18 -16.65 -6.14 10.01
C SER A 18 -16.29 -5.22 11.18
N ALA A 19 -16.30 -5.77 12.40
CA ALA A 19 -16.03 -4.99 13.61
C ALA A 19 -14.61 -4.40 13.58
N VAL A 20 -14.50 -3.11 13.87
CA VAL A 20 -13.24 -2.35 13.93
C VAL A 20 -12.49 -2.71 15.22
N ASN A 21 -11.15 -2.77 15.16
CA ASN A 21 -10.33 -2.96 16.36
C ASN A 21 -10.53 -1.79 17.36
N PRO A 22 -10.76 -2.06 18.66
CA PRO A 22 -11.01 -1.02 19.67
C PRO A 22 -9.81 -0.10 19.93
N ASP A 23 -8.57 -0.60 19.81
CA ASP A 23 -7.36 0.20 19.94
C ASP A 23 -7.21 1.16 18.76
N LEU A 24 -7.45 0.70 17.53
CA LEU A 24 -7.49 1.61 16.38
C LEU A 24 -8.64 2.61 16.49
N ALA A 25 -9.78 2.21 17.06
CA ALA A 25 -10.93 3.10 17.27
C ALA A 25 -10.62 4.35 18.10
N ALA A 26 -9.61 4.28 18.98
CA ALA A 26 -9.15 5.40 19.79
C ALA A 26 -8.13 6.32 19.08
N LEU A 27 -7.71 5.99 17.86
CA LEU A 27 -6.60 6.65 17.16
C LEU A 27 -7.05 7.59 16.05
N THR A 28 -8.21 8.23 16.23
CA THR A 28 -8.66 9.26 15.27
C THR A 28 -7.72 10.47 15.31
N GLY A 29 -7.25 10.91 14.14
CA GLY A 29 -6.38 12.07 14.03
C GLY A 29 -5.57 12.14 12.73
N GLU A 30 -4.76 13.19 12.63
CA GLU A 30 -3.79 13.38 11.55
C GLU A 30 -2.45 12.77 11.95
N TYR A 31 -1.82 12.07 11.01
CA TYR A 31 -0.53 11.41 11.20
C TYR A 31 0.40 11.71 10.02
N THR A 32 1.70 11.78 10.30
CA THR A 32 2.74 11.87 9.28
C THR A 32 3.55 10.58 9.30
N ILE A 33 3.74 9.96 8.13
CA ILE A 33 4.61 8.80 7.99
C ILE A 33 6.03 9.19 8.38
N ASP A 34 6.66 8.38 9.22
CA ASP A 34 8.06 8.51 9.62
C ASP A 34 8.93 7.66 8.67
N PRO A 35 9.68 8.29 7.74
CA PRO A 35 10.46 7.53 6.75
C PRO A 35 11.57 6.69 7.38
N ALA A 36 12.10 7.09 8.54
CA ALA A 36 13.18 6.37 9.21
C ALA A 36 12.73 5.02 9.81
N HIS A 37 11.41 4.84 9.99
CA HIS A 37 10.81 3.64 10.56
C HIS A 37 9.74 3.04 9.63
N SER A 38 9.81 3.37 8.34
CA SER A 38 8.92 2.86 7.32
C SER A 38 9.71 2.25 6.16
N THR A 39 9.14 1.27 5.48
CA THR A 39 9.70 0.62 4.31
C THR A 39 8.63 0.52 3.23
N PHE A 40 8.91 1.07 2.05
CA PHE A 40 8.17 0.78 0.83
C PHE A 40 9.03 -0.11 -0.07
N GLY A 41 8.85 -1.42 0.10
CA GLY A 41 9.65 -2.44 -0.55
C GLY A 41 8.93 -3.12 -1.70
N PHE A 42 9.74 -3.71 -2.58
CA PHE A 42 9.27 -4.54 -3.67
C PHE A 42 10.17 -5.76 -3.88
N VAL A 43 9.58 -6.79 -4.49
CA VAL A 43 10.29 -8.01 -4.91
C VAL A 43 9.90 -8.35 -6.35
N ALA A 44 10.92 -8.44 -7.20
CA ALA A 44 10.81 -8.91 -8.57
C ALA A 44 11.50 -10.27 -8.72
N ARG A 45 10.93 -11.16 -9.54
CA ARG A 45 11.55 -12.44 -9.85
C ARG A 45 12.50 -12.25 -11.03
N HIS A 46 13.74 -12.70 -10.87
CA HIS A 46 14.81 -12.59 -11.87
C HIS A 46 15.14 -13.94 -12.49
N ALA A 47 15.27 -13.94 -13.81
CA ALA A 47 15.43 -15.12 -14.68
C ALA A 47 14.47 -16.27 -14.34
N MET A 48 13.29 -15.95 -13.79
CA MET A 48 12.30 -16.89 -13.27
C MET A 48 12.78 -17.84 -12.18
N VAL A 49 13.93 -17.58 -11.54
CA VAL A 49 14.55 -18.50 -10.57
C VAL A 49 14.91 -17.84 -9.25
N THR A 50 15.36 -16.58 -9.25
CA THR A 50 15.78 -15.86 -8.04
C THR A 50 14.91 -14.64 -7.79
N ASN A 51 15.03 -14.04 -6.60
CA ASN A 51 14.34 -12.81 -6.24
C ASN A 51 15.34 -11.66 -6.13
N VAL A 52 15.02 -10.54 -6.75
CA VAL A 52 15.64 -9.24 -6.51
C VAL A 52 14.71 -8.46 -5.61
N LYS A 53 15.25 -7.96 -4.49
CA LYS A 53 14.54 -7.09 -3.55
C LYS A 53 15.03 -5.67 -3.74
N GLY A 54 14.13 -4.72 -3.58
CA GLY A 54 14.48 -3.31 -3.52
C GLY A 54 13.49 -2.52 -2.70
N SER A 55 13.78 -1.24 -2.51
CA SER A 55 12.90 -0.29 -1.85
C SER A 55 13.19 1.13 -2.32
N PHE A 56 12.29 2.04 -1.97
CA PHE A 56 12.47 3.47 -2.14
C PHE A 56 12.88 4.09 -0.80
N GLN A 57 13.94 4.90 -0.81
CA GLN A 57 14.55 5.44 0.41
C GLN A 57 14.04 6.85 0.78
N ASP A 58 13.44 7.55 -0.17
CA ASP A 58 12.96 8.92 0.01
C ASP A 58 11.48 9.02 -0.37
N PHE A 59 10.67 9.28 0.63
CA PHE A 59 9.23 9.41 0.52
C PHE A 59 8.67 10.24 1.66
N THR A 60 7.49 10.80 1.43
CA THR A 60 6.68 11.49 2.43
C THR A 60 5.27 10.92 2.39
N GLY A 61 4.55 11.05 3.50
CA GLY A 61 3.13 10.75 3.49
C GLY A 61 2.39 11.24 4.72
N THR A 62 1.10 11.47 4.55
CA THR A 62 0.18 11.89 5.59
C THR A 62 -1.03 10.98 5.60
N LEU A 63 -1.53 10.68 6.79
CA LEU A 63 -2.70 9.84 7.01
C LEU A 63 -3.71 10.63 7.84
N HIS A 64 -4.95 10.66 7.40
CA HIS A 64 -6.08 10.92 8.28
C HIS A 64 -6.64 9.56 8.71
N LEU A 65 -6.54 9.24 9.99
CA LEU A 65 -7.17 8.04 10.53
C LEU A 65 -8.48 8.43 11.19
N ASP A 66 -9.55 7.74 10.82
CA ASP A 66 -10.81 7.74 11.53
C ASP A 66 -11.01 6.35 12.12
N GLY A 67 -10.61 6.22 13.38
CA GLY A 67 -10.61 4.93 14.06
C GLY A 67 -12.03 4.37 14.23
N ALA A 68 -13.02 5.22 14.43
CA ALA A 68 -14.40 4.78 14.66
C ALA A 68 -15.09 4.34 13.35
N ASP A 69 -14.74 5.00 12.24
CA ASP A 69 -15.25 4.68 10.91
C ASP A 69 -14.10 4.75 9.89
N PRO A 70 -13.40 3.62 9.66
CA PRO A 70 -12.29 3.54 8.72
C PRO A 70 -12.62 4.02 7.31
N SER A 71 -13.88 4.03 6.89
CA SER A 71 -14.27 4.54 5.56
C SER A 71 -14.02 6.02 5.36
N ARG A 72 -13.84 6.79 6.45
CA ARG A 72 -13.46 8.20 6.43
C ARG A 72 -11.96 8.42 6.49
N SER A 73 -11.16 7.36 6.65
CA SER A 73 -9.70 7.46 6.65
C SER A 73 -9.16 7.75 5.25
N THR A 74 -8.07 8.50 5.18
CA THR A 74 -7.36 8.81 3.93
C THR A 74 -5.86 8.71 4.10
N ALA A 75 -5.15 8.46 3.01
CA ALA A 75 -3.70 8.52 2.95
C ALA A 75 -3.21 9.14 1.64
N THR A 76 -2.14 9.92 1.74
CA THR A 76 -1.41 10.44 0.59
C THR A 76 0.08 10.17 0.76
N ILE A 77 0.70 9.57 -0.25
CA ILE A 77 2.10 9.17 -0.24
C ILE A 77 2.77 9.67 -1.52
N ASP A 78 3.92 10.32 -1.38
CA ASP A 78 4.78 10.74 -2.48
C ASP A 78 6.16 10.13 -2.33
N VAL A 79 6.61 9.45 -3.38
CA VAL A 79 7.90 8.74 -3.41
C VAL A 79 8.80 9.39 -4.45
N VAL A 80 10.02 9.73 -4.05
CA VAL A 80 11.06 10.24 -4.97
C VAL A 80 11.66 9.05 -5.72
N MET A 81 11.46 8.99 -7.03
CA MET A 81 11.82 7.81 -7.83
C MET A 81 13.33 7.55 -7.90
N ASP A 82 14.14 8.60 -7.82
CA ASP A 82 15.61 8.49 -7.77
C ASP A 82 16.14 7.79 -6.52
N SER A 83 15.30 7.62 -5.49
CA SER A 83 15.65 6.95 -4.25
C SER A 83 15.56 5.42 -4.32
N ILE A 84 15.27 4.86 -5.50
CA ILE A 84 15.26 3.42 -5.70
C ILE A 84 16.63 2.81 -5.41
N GLU A 85 16.63 1.75 -4.60
CA GLU A 85 17.82 1.02 -4.17
C GLU A 85 17.53 -0.47 -4.19
N THR A 86 18.45 -1.24 -4.78
CA THR A 86 18.37 -2.71 -4.83
C THR A 86 19.65 -3.39 -4.34
N GLY A 87 20.58 -2.62 -3.75
CA GLY A 87 21.89 -3.09 -3.33
C GLY A 87 22.86 -3.30 -4.49
N ASN A 88 22.60 -2.71 -5.66
CA ASN A 88 23.47 -2.82 -6.84
C ASN A 88 23.39 -1.55 -7.69
N ALA A 89 24.43 -0.73 -7.62
CA ALA A 89 24.48 0.59 -8.25
C ALA A 89 24.22 0.56 -9.77
N ASP A 90 24.73 -0.44 -10.51
CA ASP A 90 24.52 -0.54 -11.95
C ASP A 90 23.04 -0.80 -12.28
N ARG A 91 22.40 -1.71 -11.53
CA ARG A 91 20.97 -1.98 -11.68
C ARG A 91 20.14 -0.77 -11.27
N ASP A 92 20.51 -0.09 -10.19
CA ASP A 92 19.79 1.09 -9.71
C ASP A 92 19.89 2.24 -10.72
N GLY A 93 21.06 2.43 -11.35
CA GLY A 93 21.23 3.35 -12.48
C GLY A 93 20.35 2.97 -13.68
N HIS A 94 20.28 1.68 -14.03
CA HIS A 94 19.42 1.22 -15.12
C HIS A 94 17.93 1.40 -14.81
N LEU A 95 17.49 1.15 -13.57
CA LEU A 95 16.10 1.37 -13.14
C LEU A 95 15.69 2.85 -13.24
N LYS A 96 16.62 3.79 -13.05
CA LYS A 96 16.36 5.23 -13.20
C LYS A 96 16.29 5.70 -14.65
N SER A 97 16.96 4.98 -15.55
CA SER A 97 17.10 5.32 -16.96
C SER A 97 15.78 5.35 -17.75
N ALA A 98 15.88 5.83 -19.00
CA ALA A 98 14.73 5.94 -19.87
C ALA A 98 14.13 4.61 -20.34
N ASP A 99 14.86 3.51 -20.16
CA ASP A 99 14.37 2.16 -20.45
C ASP A 99 13.44 1.63 -19.35
N PHE A 100 13.41 2.27 -18.18
CA PHE A 100 12.61 1.82 -17.04
C PHE A 100 11.78 2.98 -16.43
N PHE A 101 12.17 3.55 -15.28
CA PHE A 101 11.32 4.54 -14.60
C PHE A 101 11.39 5.96 -15.20
N LYS A 102 12.36 6.28 -16.08
CA LYS A 102 12.51 7.63 -16.66
C LYS A 102 12.48 8.72 -15.58
N THR A 103 13.28 8.58 -14.53
CA THR A 103 13.11 9.39 -13.31
C THR A 103 13.37 10.88 -13.52
N ASP A 104 14.18 11.24 -14.51
CA ASP A 104 14.36 12.63 -14.95
C ASP A 104 13.06 13.29 -15.46
N GLU A 105 12.17 12.51 -16.08
CA GLU A 105 10.87 12.99 -16.61
C GLU A 105 9.72 12.74 -15.62
N PHE A 106 9.79 11.66 -14.85
CA PHE A 106 8.79 11.23 -13.88
C PHE A 106 9.44 11.06 -12.49
N PRO A 107 9.80 12.17 -11.83
CA PRO A 107 10.58 12.11 -10.58
C PRO A 107 9.78 11.60 -9.38
N THR A 108 8.46 11.50 -9.51
CA THR A 108 7.56 11.18 -8.39
C THR A 108 6.58 10.06 -8.75
N MET A 109 6.48 9.07 -7.86
CA MET A 109 5.36 8.12 -7.80
C MET A 109 4.43 8.54 -6.67
N THR A 110 3.13 8.51 -6.92
CA THR A 110 2.12 8.98 -5.96
C THR A 110 1.08 7.92 -5.67
N PHE A 111 0.67 7.78 -4.42
CA PHE A 111 -0.52 7.02 -4.02
C PHE A 111 -1.51 7.94 -3.31
N ARG A 112 -2.79 7.88 -3.69
CA ARG A 112 -3.89 8.67 -3.12
C ARG A 112 -5.09 7.78 -2.86
N THR A 113 -5.52 7.67 -1.61
CA THR A 113 -6.64 6.78 -1.25
C THR A 113 -7.97 7.25 -1.83
N THR A 114 -8.77 6.29 -2.27
CA THR A 114 -10.16 6.48 -2.69
C THR A 114 -11.15 5.73 -1.79
N LYS A 115 -10.68 4.71 -1.05
CA LYS A 115 -11.48 3.95 -0.10
C LYS A 115 -10.59 3.35 0.98
N ALA A 116 -11.09 3.28 2.20
CA ALA A 116 -10.56 2.44 3.28
C ALA A 116 -11.70 1.63 3.89
N GLU A 117 -11.43 0.41 4.33
CA GLU A 117 -12.43 -0.47 4.94
C GLU A 117 -11.80 -1.40 5.97
N ALA A 118 -12.54 -1.68 7.05
CA ALA A 118 -12.20 -2.75 7.97
C ALA A 118 -12.58 -4.10 7.34
N LEU A 119 -11.64 -5.05 7.36
CA LEU A 119 -11.90 -6.44 7.02
C LEU A 119 -12.25 -7.27 8.27
N GLY A 120 -11.87 -6.78 9.45
CA GLY A 120 -12.26 -7.28 10.76
C GLY A 120 -11.04 -7.52 11.65
N GLY A 121 -11.17 -7.23 12.94
CA GLY A 121 -10.02 -7.30 13.85
C GLY A 121 -8.95 -6.29 13.43
N ASP A 122 -7.73 -6.78 13.24
CA ASP A 122 -6.57 -5.96 12.85
C ASP A 122 -6.42 -5.77 11.35
N ASP A 123 -7.26 -6.42 10.54
CA ASP A 123 -7.17 -6.38 9.09
C ASP A 123 -7.99 -5.23 8.48
N TYR A 124 -7.35 -4.50 7.58
CA TYR A 124 -7.91 -3.38 6.82
C TYR A 124 -7.53 -3.50 5.34
N ARG A 125 -8.34 -2.92 4.48
CA ARG A 125 -8.01 -2.72 3.08
C ARG A 125 -8.07 -1.25 2.74
N VAL A 126 -7.02 -0.78 2.09
CA VAL A 126 -6.94 0.58 1.55
C VAL A 126 -6.84 0.48 0.03
N THR A 127 -7.76 1.14 -0.66
CA THR A 127 -7.76 1.25 -2.11
C THR A 127 -7.45 2.70 -2.49
N GLY A 128 -6.60 2.88 -3.50
CA GLY A 128 -6.21 4.21 -3.96
C GLY A 128 -5.66 4.21 -5.37
N ASP A 129 -5.49 5.41 -5.89
CA ASP A 129 -4.92 5.68 -7.20
C ASP A 129 -3.39 5.72 -7.07
N LEU A 130 -2.73 4.78 -7.73
CA LEU A 130 -1.28 4.68 -7.85
C LEU A 130 -0.85 5.22 -9.22
N THR A 131 -0.05 6.27 -9.21
CA THR A 131 0.54 6.86 -10.42
C THR A 131 2.01 6.51 -10.51
N ILE A 132 2.39 5.83 -11.59
CA ILE A 132 3.79 5.51 -11.95
C ILE A 132 3.96 5.85 -13.42
N LEU A 133 5.06 6.52 -13.79
CA LEU A 133 5.36 6.88 -15.19
C LEU A 133 4.22 7.66 -15.87
N GLY A 134 3.55 8.54 -15.11
CA GLY A 134 2.39 9.31 -15.58
C GLY A 134 1.11 8.49 -15.83
N THR A 135 1.15 7.17 -15.61
CA THR A 135 -0.01 6.29 -15.73
C THR A 135 -0.63 6.08 -14.36
N THR A 136 -1.94 6.33 -14.22
CA THR A 136 -2.69 6.12 -12.97
C THR A 136 -3.57 4.88 -13.08
N LYS A 137 -3.48 4.01 -12.07
CA LYS A 137 -4.33 2.82 -11.93
C LYS A 137 -4.69 2.63 -10.46
N GLN A 138 -5.80 1.93 -10.21
CA GLN A 138 -6.24 1.63 -8.86
C GLN A 138 -5.42 0.47 -8.28
N LEU A 139 -4.94 0.61 -7.05
CA LEU A 139 -4.29 -0.43 -6.25
C LEU A 139 -5.05 -0.62 -4.94
N SER A 140 -5.29 -1.86 -4.56
CA SER A 140 -5.75 -2.22 -3.21
C SER A 140 -4.62 -2.86 -2.42
N ILE A 141 -4.43 -2.40 -1.20
CA ILE A 141 -3.39 -2.84 -0.27
C ILE A 141 -4.09 -3.39 0.96
N ASP A 142 -3.78 -4.63 1.30
CA ASP A 142 -4.20 -5.23 2.57
C ASP A 142 -3.19 -4.82 3.63
N LEU A 143 -3.70 -4.27 4.73
CA LEU A 143 -2.94 -3.76 5.86
C LEU A 143 -3.37 -4.49 7.14
N GLU A 144 -2.40 -4.87 7.96
CA GLU A 144 -2.58 -5.34 9.33
C GLU A 144 -2.18 -4.22 10.29
N PHE A 145 -3.05 -3.89 11.23
CA PHE A 145 -2.77 -2.95 12.31
C PHE A 145 -1.93 -3.65 13.39
N ASN A 146 -0.68 -3.24 13.53
CA ASN A 146 0.28 -3.86 14.46
C ASN A 146 0.32 -3.20 15.85
N GLY A 147 -0.50 -2.17 16.07
CA GLY A 147 -0.63 -1.48 17.34
C GLY A 147 -0.22 -0.02 17.31
N ALA A 148 -0.34 0.61 18.48
CA ALA A 148 0.05 1.99 18.72
C ALA A 148 0.78 2.14 20.05
N ALA A 149 1.68 3.11 20.14
CA ALA A 149 2.48 3.35 21.33
C ALA A 149 2.88 4.83 21.45
N LYS A 150 3.09 5.28 22.68
CA LYS A 150 3.79 6.54 22.94
C LYS A 150 5.28 6.27 23.05
N ASP A 151 6.08 6.93 22.22
CA ASP A 151 7.53 6.73 22.23
C ASP A 151 8.23 7.47 23.40
N PRO A 152 9.52 7.21 23.68
CA PRO A 152 10.26 7.87 24.76
C PRO A 152 10.38 9.40 24.62
N PHE A 153 10.11 9.94 23.43
CA PHE A 153 10.13 11.37 23.15
C PHE A 153 8.74 12.01 23.30
N GLY A 154 7.72 11.19 23.58
CA GLY A 154 6.35 11.61 23.82
C GLY A 154 5.46 11.62 22.58
N ASN A 155 5.93 11.13 21.43
CA ASN A 155 5.13 11.08 20.21
C ASN A 155 4.16 9.88 20.25
N GLU A 156 2.91 10.09 19.81
CA GLU A 156 1.97 8.99 19.58
C GLU A 156 2.25 8.37 18.20
N ARG A 157 2.54 7.07 18.18
CA ARG A 157 2.88 6.30 16.98
C ARG A 157 1.84 5.23 16.70
N VAL A 158 1.61 4.98 15.42
CA VAL A 158 0.76 3.91 14.89
C VAL A 158 1.56 3.08 13.89
N GLY A 159 1.37 1.76 13.89
CA GLY A 159 2.08 0.81 13.04
C GLY A 159 1.15 -0.02 12.16
N PHE A 160 1.51 -0.16 10.88
CA PHE A 160 0.83 -1.06 9.94
C PHE A 160 1.85 -1.89 9.15
N GLU A 161 1.54 -3.15 8.87
CA GLU A 161 2.22 -3.97 7.86
C GLU A 161 1.30 -4.17 6.66
N GLY A 162 1.83 -4.16 5.45
CA GLY A 162 1.03 -4.30 4.24
C GLY A 162 1.65 -5.14 3.14
N LYS A 163 0.81 -5.74 2.32
CA LYS A 163 1.23 -6.47 1.11
C LYS A 163 0.28 -6.19 -0.06
N ALA A 164 0.84 -6.15 -1.27
CA ALA A 164 0.07 -6.10 -2.50
C ALA A 164 0.85 -6.76 -3.65
N GLU A 165 0.18 -7.02 -4.76
CA GLU A 165 0.82 -7.45 -6.00
C GLU A 165 0.33 -6.57 -7.15
N ILE A 166 1.25 -6.20 -8.06
CA ILE A 166 0.93 -5.47 -9.29
C ILE A 166 1.56 -6.15 -10.50
N LEU A 167 1.08 -5.82 -11.69
CA LEU A 167 1.74 -6.11 -12.95
C LEU A 167 2.38 -4.82 -13.45
N ARG A 168 3.72 -4.78 -13.53
CA ARG A 168 4.44 -3.54 -13.92
C ARG A 168 4.06 -3.07 -15.33
N SER A 169 3.67 -3.98 -16.21
CA SER A 169 3.19 -3.68 -17.56
C SER A 169 1.94 -2.79 -17.59
N GLU A 170 1.10 -2.81 -16.56
CA GLU A 170 -0.11 -1.96 -16.46
C GLU A 170 0.22 -0.47 -16.33
N TRP A 171 1.44 -0.14 -15.91
CA TRP A 171 1.99 1.22 -15.81
C TRP A 171 3.00 1.52 -16.92
N GLY A 172 3.08 0.68 -17.96
CA GLY A 172 3.96 0.91 -19.11
C GLY A 172 5.43 0.51 -18.90
N LEU A 173 5.77 -0.11 -17.75
CA LEU A 173 7.11 -0.63 -17.51
C LEU A 173 7.25 -1.99 -18.22
N THR A 174 7.57 -1.97 -19.52
CA THR A 174 7.57 -3.18 -20.36
C THR A 174 8.96 -3.72 -20.71
N TRP A 175 10.04 -3.04 -20.31
CA TRP A 175 11.41 -3.49 -20.60
C TRP A 175 11.64 -4.94 -20.15
N ASN A 176 12.30 -5.73 -20.99
CA ASN A 176 12.68 -7.10 -20.64
C ASN A 176 13.76 -7.64 -21.58
N ALA A 177 14.36 -8.76 -21.18
CA ALA A 177 15.21 -9.57 -22.04
C ALA A 177 14.66 -11.00 -22.11
N ALA A 178 14.65 -11.59 -23.30
CA ALA A 178 14.27 -12.98 -23.50
C ALA A 178 15.41 -13.91 -23.03
N LEU A 179 15.04 -15.05 -22.44
CA LEU A 179 16.00 -16.08 -22.03
C LEU A 179 16.07 -17.20 -23.07
N GLU A 180 17.26 -17.76 -23.28
CA GLU A 180 17.46 -18.94 -24.15
C GLU A 180 16.64 -20.15 -23.68
N THR A 181 16.43 -20.27 -22.37
CA THR A 181 15.62 -21.32 -21.74
C THR A 181 14.11 -21.10 -21.88
N GLY A 182 13.69 -20.05 -22.59
CA GLY A 182 12.31 -19.59 -22.60
C GLY A 182 11.96 -18.74 -21.38
N GLY A 183 10.97 -17.86 -21.55
CA GLY A 183 10.57 -16.88 -20.53
C GLY A 183 11.35 -15.57 -20.63
N VAL A 184 11.32 -14.81 -19.54
CA VAL A 184 11.82 -13.44 -19.48
C VAL A 184 12.74 -13.22 -18.27
N LEU A 185 13.64 -12.24 -18.40
CA LEU A 185 14.63 -11.92 -17.38
C LEU A 185 14.01 -11.30 -16.11
N VAL A 186 12.98 -10.47 -16.24
CA VAL A 186 12.30 -9.82 -15.10
C VAL A 186 10.81 -10.11 -15.16
N SER A 187 10.25 -10.64 -14.08
CA SER A 187 8.81 -10.91 -14.00
C SER A 187 7.97 -9.65 -14.22
N ASP A 188 6.78 -9.84 -14.79
CA ASP A 188 5.78 -8.77 -14.86
C ASP A 188 5.12 -8.53 -13.50
N LYS A 189 4.83 -9.62 -12.78
CA LYS A 189 4.35 -9.55 -11.40
C LYS A 189 5.45 -9.00 -10.49
N ILE A 190 5.10 -7.98 -9.72
CA ILE A 190 5.89 -7.39 -8.65
C ILE A 190 5.12 -7.55 -7.34
N LYS A 191 5.79 -8.08 -6.31
CA LYS A 191 5.25 -8.10 -4.95
C LYS A 191 5.66 -6.83 -4.25
N LEU A 192 4.72 -6.20 -3.55
CA LEU A 192 4.94 -5.02 -2.74
C LEU A 192 4.83 -5.41 -1.27
N ASN A 193 5.72 -4.86 -0.46
CA ASN A 193 5.72 -5.05 0.99
C ASN A 193 5.88 -3.69 1.67
N PHE A 194 5.09 -3.47 2.71
CA PHE A 194 5.02 -2.20 3.40
C PHE A 194 5.18 -2.44 4.89
N ASP A 195 6.05 -1.66 5.51
CA ASP A 195 6.11 -1.50 6.96
C ASP A 195 5.94 -0.01 7.20
N ILE A 196 4.93 0.40 7.96
CA ILE A 196 4.55 1.81 8.08
C ILE A 196 4.54 2.18 9.55
N SER A 197 5.35 3.17 9.92
CA SER A 197 5.22 3.89 11.18
C SER A 197 4.78 5.32 10.89
N ALA A 198 3.73 5.78 11.56
CA ALA A 198 3.29 7.16 11.46
C ALA A 198 3.15 7.80 12.83
N ILE A 199 3.47 9.10 12.91
CA ILE A 199 3.47 9.91 14.13
C ILE A 199 2.29 10.88 14.08
N LYS A 200 1.46 10.86 15.11
CA LYS A 200 0.32 11.76 15.24
C LYS A 200 0.78 13.21 15.29
N GLN A 201 0.10 14.07 14.55
CA GLN A 201 0.29 15.51 14.59
C GLN A 201 -0.41 16.09 15.84
N ALA A 202 0.22 17.10 16.43
CA ALA A 202 -0.27 17.78 17.65
C ALA A 202 -1.53 18.61 17.39
#